data_AF-A0A5B8LQW4-F1
#
_entry.id   AF-A0A5B8LQW4-F1
#
_cell.length_a   1.000
_cell.length_b   1.000
_cell.length_c   1.000
_cell.angle_alpha   90.00
_cell.angle_beta   90.00
_cell.angle_gamma   90.00
#
_symmetry.space_group_name_H-M   'P 1'
#
loop_
_entity.id
_entity.type
_entity.pdbx_description
1 polymer ?
#
loop_
_entity_poly.entity_id
_entity_poly.type
_entity_poly.pdbx_seq_one_letter_code
_entity_poly.pdbx_strand_id
1 'polypeptide(L)' 'MKGFANRNPLTQCEGKVAYGSWREARSGRLRMHNLEIYRCPHCGQFHLGNKPKGQGRPKPPPPAIELEF' A
#
# COMPACT_ATOMS: atom_id res chain seq x y z
N MET A 1 4.47 -23.92 0.69
CA MET A 1 4.21 -23.19 -0.58
C MET A 1 4.16 -21.70 -0.27
N LYS A 2 5.19 -20.93 -0.65
CA LYS A 2 5.24 -19.47 -0.45
C LYS A 2 4.56 -18.82 -1.65
N GLY A 3 3.42 -18.17 -1.43
CA GLY A 3 2.67 -17.49 -2.50
C GLY A 3 3.51 -16.39 -3.14
N PHE A 4 3.78 -16.54 -4.44
CA PHE A 4 4.44 -15.51 -5.22
C PHE A 4 3.49 -14.32 -5.35
N ALA A 5 3.88 -13.17 -4.80
CA ALA A 5 3.26 -11.90 -5.14
C ALA A 5 3.31 -11.76 -6.67
N ASN A 6 2.14 -11.67 -7.29
CA ASN A 6 2.00 -11.61 -8.74
C ASN A 6 2.81 -10.39 -9.26
N ARG A 7 3.91 -10.64 -9.97
CA ARG A 7 4.88 -9.62 -10.41
C ARG A 7 4.47 -8.92 -11.71
N ASN A 8 3.31 -9.26 -12.26
CA ASN A 8 2.82 -8.60 -13.46
C ASN A 8 2.21 -7.23 -13.07
N PRO A 9 2.83 -6.11 -13.47
CA PRO A 9 2.31 -4.78 -13.13
C PRO A 9 0.88 -4.60 -13.64
N LEU A 10 0.52 -5.20 -14.80
CA LEU A 10 -0.80 -5.07 -15.40
C LEU A 10 -1.93 -5.64 -14.53
N THR A 11 -1.65 -6.65 -13.69
CA THR A 11 -2.66 -7.33 -12.87
C THR A 11 -2.50 -7.07 -11.37
N GLN A 12 -1.65 -6.11 -10.98
CA GLN A 12 -1.32 -5.83 -9.58
C GLN A 12 -2.54 -5.38 -8.72
N CYS A 13 -3.56 -4.83 -9.39
CA CYS A 13 -4.81 -4.40 -8.79
C CYS A 13 -6.01 -5.32 -9.11
N GLU A 14 -5.80 -6.40 -9.85
CA GLU A 14 -6.88 -7.33 -10.23
C GLU A 14 -7.56 -7.91 -8.98
N GLY A 15 -8.89 -7.87 -8.96
CA GLY A 15 -9.70 -8.33 -7.81
C GLY A 15 -9.75 -7.37 -6.61
N LYS A 16 -9.08 -6.21 -6.65
CA LYS A 16 -9.16 -5.19 -5.59
C LYS A 16 -10.18 -4.11 -5.95
N VAL A 17 -11.05 -3.79 -5.01
CA VAL A 17 -11.94 -2.62 -5.14
C VAL A 17 -11.11 -1.35 -5.04
N ALA A 18 -11.19 -0.50 -6.05
CA ALA A 18 -10.54 0.80 -6.07
C ALA A 18 -11.49 1.89 -5.58
N TYR A 19 -10.99 2.75 -4.71
CA TYR A 19 -11.73 3.88 -4.17
C TYR A 19 -11.03 5.18 -4.57
N GLY A 20 -11.81 6.18 -4.97
CA GLY A 20 -11.30 7.49 -5.38
C GLY A 20 -10.77 8.32 -4.21
N SER A 21 -11.23 8.04 -2.99
CA SER A 21 -10.81 8.76 -1.78
C SER A 21 -10.75 7.85 -0.55
N TRP A 22 -10.00 8.28 0.46
CA TRP A 22 -9.93 7.59 1.75
C TRP A 22 -11.30 7.51 2.45
N ARG A 23 -12.13 8.56 2.32
CA ARG A 23 -13.48 8.61 2.91
C ARG A 23 -14.39 7.53 2.30
N GLU A 24 -14.32 7.36 0.99
CA GLU A 24 -15.06 6.34 0.26
C GLU A 24 -14.58 4.92 0.63
N ALA A 25 -13.26 4.73 0.72
CA ALA A 25 -12.67 3.48 1.20
C ALA A 25 -13.08 3.16 2.65
N ARG A 26 -13.20 4.16 3.53
CA ARG A 26 -13.66 3.99 4.92
C ARG A 26 -15.12 3.57 4.99
N SER A 27 -15.99 4.14 4.16
CA SER A 27 -17.38 3.71 4.06
C SER A 27 -17.48 2.26 3.55
N GLY A 28 -16.66 1.88 2.56
CA GLY A 28 -16.58 0.49 2.06
C GLY A 28 -16.00 -0.50 3.09
N ARG A 29 -15.09 -0.04 3.96
CA ARG A 29 -14.45 -0.85 5.01
C ARG A 29 -15.42 -1.33 6.08
N LEU A 30 -16.59 -0.72 6.24
CA LEU A 30 -17.56 -1.09 7.28
C LEU A 30 -17.98 -2.57 7.24
N ARG A 31 -17.82 -3.27 6.10
CA ARG A 31 -18.09 -4.71 5.97
C ARG A 31 -16.84 -5.60 6.06
N MET A 32 -15.66 -5.01 6.18
CA MET A 32 -14.35 -5.68 6.13
C MET A 32 -13.41 -5.09 7.19
N HIS A 33 -13.81 -5.16 8.46
CA HIS A 33 -13.11 -4.55 9.60
C HIS A 33 -11.62 -4.95 9.71
N ASN A 34 -11.29 -6.16 9.26
CA ASN A 34 -9.93 -6.74 9.31
C ASN A 34 -8.97 -6.19 8.25
N LEU A 35 -9.45 -5.41 7.28
CA LEU A 35 -8.62 -4.85 6.21
C LEU A 35 -8.25 -3.40 6.52
N GLU A 36 -7.02 -3.00 6.16
CA GLU A 36 -6.57 -1.62 6.25
C GLU A 36 -6.75 -0.88 4.93
N ILE A 37 -6.97 0.44 5.00
CA ILE A 37 -7.00 1.32 3.83
C ILE A 37 -5.56 1.72 3.52
N TYR A 38 -5.10 1.49 2.29
CA TYR A 38 -3.80 1.96 1.82
C TYR A 38 -3.92 2.60 0.43
N ARG A 39 -3.05 3.57 0.14
CA ARG A 39 -2.93 4.15 -1.19
C ARG A 39 -2.02 3.28 -2.04
N CYS A 40 -2.51 2.84 -3.19
CA CYS A 40 -1.77 1.97 -4.08
C CYS A 40 -0.72 2.78 -4.86
N PRO A 41 0.58 2.43 -4.80
CA PRO A 41 1.58 3.10 -5.61
C PRO A 41 1.48 2.75 -7.10
N HIS A 42 0.80 1.66 -7.46
CA HIS A 42 0.61 1.24 -8.86
C HIS A 42 -0.42 2.11 -9.61
N CYS A 43 -1.62 2.28 -9.04
CA CYS A 43 -2.71 3.00 -9.70
C CYS A 43 -3.09 4.33 -9.04
N GLY A 44 -2.44 4.69 -7.91
CA GLY A 44 -2.73 5.92 -7.16
C GLY A 44 -4.03 5.93 -6.36
N GLN A 45 -4.92 4.95 -6.57
CA GLN A 45 -6.21 4.80 -5.90
C GLN A 45 -6.07 4.16 -4.50
N PHE A 46 -7.13 4.22 -3.71
CA PHE A 46 -7.18 3.56 -2.40
C PHE A 46 -7.74 2.14 -2.54
N HIS A 47 -7.17 1.19 -1.80
CA HIS A 47 -7.66 -0.18 -1.71
C HIS A 47 -7.80 -0.61 -0.25
N LEU A 48 -8.62 -1.64 -0.03
CA LEU A 48 -8.67 -2.39 1.22
C LEU A 48 -7.80 -3.64 1.11
N GLY A 49 -6.96 -3.88 2.10
CA GLY A 49 -6.15 -5.10 2.15
C GLY A 49 -5.34 -5.20 3.43
N ASN A 50 -4.65 -6.32 3.60
CA ASN A 50 -3.57 -6.38 4.59
C ASN A 50 -2.45 -5.47 4.09
N LYS A 51 -2.00 -4.51 4.92
CA LYS A 51 -0.88 -3.64 4.56
C LYS A 51 0.29 -4.50 4.08
N PRO A 52 0.83 -4.26 2.86
CA PRO A 52 1.89 -5.11 2.33
C PRO A 52 3.09 -5.14 3.29
N LYS A 53 3.49 -6.33 3.73
CA LYS A 53 4.73 -6.52 4.51
C LYS A 53 5.90 -6.02 3.65
N GLY A 54 6.52 -4.90 4.02
CA GLY A 54 7.56 -4.23 3.23
C GLY A 54 7.32 -2.73 3.04
N GLN A 55 6.08 -2.24 3.16
CA GLN A 55 5.80 -0.81 3.34
C GLN A 55 5.87 -0.42 4.83
N GLY A 56 7.00 -0.76 5.44
CA GLY A 56 7.40 -0.13 6.70
C GLY A 56 7.48 1.39 6.53
N ARG A 57 7.39 2.12 7.65
CA ARG A 57 7.68 3.56 7.74
C ARG A 57 8.86 3.91 6.80
N PRO A 58 8.82 5.02 6.04
CA PRO A 58 9.96 5.44 5.22
C PRO A 58 11.24 5.27 6.02
N LYS A 59 12.23 4.56 5.47
CA LYS A 59 13.53 4.41 6.13
C LYS A 59 14.01 5.84 6.44
N PRO A 60 14.41 6.15 7.69
CA PRO A 60 14.91 7.49 7.99
C PRO A 60 16.01 7.85 7.00
N PRO A 61 16.11 9.13 6.60
CA PRO A 61 17.20 9.56 5.73
C PRO A 61 18.54 9.12 6.34
N PRO A 62 19.52 8.73 5.51
CA PRO A 62 20.85 8.42 6.01
C PRO A 62 21.37 9.61 6.83
N PRO A 63 22.13 9.38 7.92
CA PRO A 63 22.74 10.47 8.67
C PRO A 63 23.56 11.34 7.71
N ALA A 64 23.42 12.66 7.83
CA ALA A 64 24.23 13.59 7.05
C ALA A 64 25.70 13.31 7.39
N ILE A 65 26.49 12.97 6.38
CA ILE A 65 27.93 12.89 6.52
C ILE A 65 28.41 14.34 6.54
N GLU A 66 28.75 14.83 7.73
CA GLU A 66 29.49 16.09 7.87
C GLU A 66 30.89 15.84 7.31
N LEU A 67 31.13 16.31 6.09
CA LEU A 67 32.48 16.40 5.54
C LEU A 67 33.18 17.53 6.31
N GLU A 68 33.99 17.16 7.29
CA GLU A 68 34.98 18.08 7.86
C GLU A 68 35.97 18.43 6.75
N PHE A 69 36.04 19.72 6.41
CA PHE A 69 37.03 20.32 5.51
C PHE A 69 38.24 20.80 6.32
#